data_AF-A0A4P9YXR8-F1
#
_entry.id   AF-A0A4P9YXR8-F1
#
_cell.length_a   1.000
_cell.length_b   1.000
_cell.length_c   1.000
_cell.angle_alpha   90.00
_cell.angle_beta   90.00
_cell.angle_gamma   90.00
#
_symmetry.space_group_name_H-M   'P 1'
#
loop_
_entity.id
_entity.type
_entity.pdbx_description
1 polymer ?
#
loop_
_entity_poly.entity_id
_entity_poly.type
_entity_poly.pdbx_seq_one_letter_code
_entity_poly.pdbx_strand_id
1 'polypeptide(L)'
;MVANTPISEQIPVGATLPANNLHAITVSLPYWKDGIGFREGAPEVCDKLKLGYPRFMYNERVMQLGRECLKRLHLDVARYGCLPMQTSEAARQCRDHINKHNKQKHEHEHVRPDSDNIVVDTVTIGQYPVHVIAYPIEDDRTAKHFWEMVAILLYPWLVLYERLIDGKHRLRMLH
;
A
#
# COMPACT_ATOMS: atom_id res chain seq x y z
N MET A 1 3.19 4.15 -50.86
CA MET A 1 4.11 4.77 -49.88
C MET A 1 3.63 4.37 -48.51
N VAL A 2 4.35 3.47 -47.84
CA VAL A 2 3.99 3.02 -46.48
C VAL A 2 4.44 4.13 -45.54
N ALA A 3 3.49 4.74 -44.83
CA ALA A 3 3.82 5.77 -43.85
C ALA A 3 4.70 5.15 -42.76
N ASN A 4 5.96 5.57 -42.70
CA ASN A 4 6.88 5.27 -41.62
C ASN A 4 6.36 6.02 -40.39
N THR A 5 5.44 5.40 -39.67
CA THR A 5 5.02 5.88 -38.36
C THR A 5 6.24 5.72 -37.46
N PRO A 6 6.80 6.79 -36.86
CA PRO A 6 7.94 6.64 -35.97
C PRO A 6 7.53 5.67 -34.86
N ILE A 7 8.31 4.61 -34.68
CA ILE A 7 8.21 3.71 -33.53
C ILE A 7 8.28 4.64 -32.32
N SER A 8 7.18 4.78 -31.58
CA SER A 8 7.15 5.65 -30.41
C SER A 8 8.32 5.28 -29.53
N GLU A 9 9.14 6.26 -29.11
CA GLU A 9 10.28 6.01 -28.21
C GLU A 9 9.84 5.08 -27.08
N GLN A 10 10.54 3.95 -26.96
CA GLN A 10 10.15 2.90 -26.05
C GLN A 10 10.35 3.42 -24.62
N ILE A 11 9.25 3.54 -23.87
CA ILE A 11 9.28 4.15 -22.55
C ILE A 11 10.12 3.26 -21.60
N PRO A 12 11.16 3.80 -20.93
CA PRO A 12 12.06 3.01 -20.09
C PRO A 12 11.34 2.20 -19.01
N VAL A 13 11.84 1.00 -18.70
CA VAL A 13 11.31 0.15 -17.62
C VAL A 13 11.19 0.95 -16.32
N GLY A 14 10.01 0.94 -15.70
CA GLY A 14 9.75 1.64 -14.43
C GLY A 14 9.42 3.13 -14.56
N ALA A 15 9.40 3.70 -15.77
CA ALA A 15 8.92 5.06 -15.95
C ALA A 15 7.40 5.15 -15.71
N THR A 16 6.97 6.18 -15.01
CA THR A 16 5.57 6.42 -14.62
C THR A 16 4.69 6.73 -15.84
N LEU A 17 3.47 6.20 -15.84
CA LEU A 17 2.46 6.46 -16.87
C LEU A 17 1.15 6.97 -16.21
N PRO A 18 0.65 8.18 -16.56
CA PRO A 18 1.25 9.17 -17.46
C PRO A 18 2.61 9.72 -16.96
N ALA A 19 3.48 10.13 -17.89
CA ALA A 19 4.80 10.66 -17.55
C ALA A 19 4.71 11.92 -16.67
N ASN A 20 5.60 12.04 -15.69
CA ASN A 20 5.70 13.18 -14.76
C ASN A 20 4.39 13.50 -13.99
N ASN A 21 3.52 12.51 -13.83
CA ASN A 21 2.31 12.66 -13.03
C ASN A 21 2.51 12.06 -11.63
N LEU A 22 2.27 12.87 -10.61
CA LEU A 22 2.26 12.43 -9.21
C LEU A 22 1.25 11.30 -8.96
N HIS A 23 0.15 11.31 -9.72
CA HIS A 23 -0.92 10.31 -9.70
C HIS A 23 -0.77 9.29 -10.85
N ALA A 24 0.44 9.04 -11.33
CA ALA A 24 0.65 7.93 -12.23
C ALA A 24 0.20 6.62 -11.57
N ILE A 25 -0.49 5.77 -12.32
CA ILE A 25 -1.12 4.55 -11.78
C ILE A 25 -0.42 3.29 -12.21
N THR A 26 0.50 3.43 -13.16
CA THR A 26 1.21 2.31 -13.74
C THR A 26 2.59 2.76 -14.18
N VAL A 27 3.41 1.77 -14.50
CA VAL A 27 4.78 1.92 -14.95
C VAL A 27 4.97 1.18 -16.26
N SER A 28 5.92 1.64 -17.04
CA SER A 28 6.29 0.96 -18.27
C SER A 28 6.98 -0.37 -17.96
N LEU A 29 6.42 -1.46 -18.51
CA LEU A 29 7.04 -2.78 -18.61
C LEU A 29 7.08 -3.12 -20.11
N PRO A 30 8.05 -2.56 -20.86
CA PRO A 30 8.05 -2.57 -22.31
C PRO A 30 8.26 -3.96 -22.92
N TYR A 31 8.87 -4.91 -22.20
CA TYR A 31 9.10 -6.27 -22.67
C TYR A 31 8.37 -7.32 -21.82
N TRP A 32 8.01 -8.45 -22.45
CA TRP A 32 7.40 -9.59 -21.77
C TRP A 32 8.23 -10.11 -20.60
N LYS A 33 9.56 -10.16 -20.77
CA LYS A 33 10.51 -10.53 -19.70
C LYS A 33 10.42 -9.63 -18.47
N ASP A 34 10.10 -8.34 -18.66
CA ASP A 34 9.95 -7.40 -17.55
C ASP A 34 8.64 -7.69 -16.79
N GLY A 35 7.59 -8.13 -17.50
CA GLY A 35 6.35 -8.60 -16.88
C GLY A 35 6.51 -9.88 -16.06
N ILE A 36 7.34 -10.81 -16.54
CA ILE A 36 7.73 -12.01 -15.78
C ILE A 36 8.55 -11.62 -14.56
N GLY A 37 9.62 -10.84 -14.75
CA GLY A 37 10.49 -10.40 -13.66
C GLY A 37 9.73 -9.58 -12.60
N PHE A 38 8.78 -8.74 -13.01
CA PHE A 38 7.90 -8.04 -12.07
C PHE A 38 7.05 -9.00 -11.23
N ARG A 39 6.46 -10.04 -11.86
CA ARG A 39 5.64 -11.04 -11.16
C ARG A 39 6.47 -11.87 -10.18
N GLU A 40 7.69 -12.23 -10.57
CA GLU A 40 8.59 -13.09 -9.80
C GLU A 40 9.40 -12.32 -8.75
N GLY A 41 9.30 -10.98 -8.73
CA GLY A 41 10.02 -10.13 -7.77
C GLY A 41 11.51 -9.97 -8.09
N ALA A 42 11.88 -10.07 -9.37
CA ALA A 42 13.26 -9.97 -9.83
C ALA A 42 13.83 -8.55 -9.58
N PRO A 43 14.95 -8.40 -8.84
CA PRO A 43 15.50 -7.08 -8.45
C PRO A 43 15.78 -6.17 -9.64
N GLU A 44 16.27 -6.71 -10.75
CA GLU A 44 16.61 -5.97 -11.96
C GLU A 44 15.42 -5.27 -12.64
N VAL A 45 14.19 -5.67 -12.29
CA VAL A 45 12.93 -5.04 -12.71
C VAL A 45 12.36 -4.22 -11.57
N CYS A 46 12.23 -4.81 -10.38
CA CYS A 46 11.56 -4.19 -9.23
C CYS A 46 12.27 -2.94 -8.71
N ASP A 47 13.61 -2.91 -8.70
CA ASP A 47 14.39 -1.76 -8.24
C ASP A 47 14.26 -0.53 -9.15
N LYS A 48 13.84 -0.74 -10.41
CA LYS A 48 13.60 0.33 -11.38
C LYS A 48 12.21 0.96 -11.23
N LEU A 49 11.30 0.32 -10.50
CA LEU A 49 9.93 0.80 -10.33
C LEU A 49 9.91 1.91 -9.28
N LYS A 50 9.81 3.16 -9.74
CA LYS A 50 9.69 4.34 -8.84
C LYS A 50 8.29 4.50 -8.26
N LEU A 51 7.32 3.83 -8.87
CA LEU A 51 5.91 3.84 -8.52
C LEU A 51 5.33 2.51 -9.02
N GLY A 52 4.22 2.08 -8.46
CA GLY A 52 3.51 0.90 -8.95
C GLY A 52 2.02 1.10 -8.79
N TYR A 53 1.24 0.20 -9.39
CA TYR A 53 -0.18 0.15 -9.09
C TYR A 53 -0.32 0.03 -7.56
N PRO A 54 -1.08 0.91 -6.86
CA PRO A 54 -1.12 0.99 -5.40
C PRO A 54 -1.47 -0.32 -4.65
N ARG A 55 -1.92 -1.32 -5.41
CA ARG A 55 -2.12 -2.71 -4.95
C ARG A 55 -0.80 -3.43 -4.71
N PHE A 56 0.13 -3.40 -5.66
CA PHE A 56 1.35 -4.23 -5.65
C PHE A 56 2.52 -3.55 -4.92
N MET A 57 2.53 -2.23 -4.92
CA MET A 57 3.50 -1.40 -4.19
C MET A 57 2.76 -0.43 -3.29
N TYR A 58 3.14 -0.38 -2.02
CA TYR A 58 2.62 0.64 -1.12
C TYR A 58 3.10 2.01 -1.59
N ASN A 59 2.16 2.89 -1.91
CA ASN A 59 2.48 4.28 -2.17
C ASN A 59 3.10 4.91 -0.91
N GLU A 60 4.16 5.72 -1.06
CA GLU A 60 4.85 6.34 0.08
C GLU A 60 3.91 7.11 1.02
N ARG A 61 2.86 7.74 0.47
CA ARG A 61 1.83 8.45 1.25
C ARG A 61 1.01 7.50 2.10
N VAL A 62 0.69 6.30 1.61
CA VAL A 62 -0.01 5.25 2.38
C VAL A 62 0.86 4.80 3.54
N MET A 63 2.16 4.62 3.31
CA MET A 63 3.12 4.27 4.37
C MET A 63 3.30 5.40 5.39
N GLN A 64 3.30 6.66 4.96
CA GLN A 64 3.31 7.82 5.87
C GLN A 64 2.02 7.87 6.71
N LEU A 65 0.87 7.65 6.08
CA LEU A 65 -0.43 7.59 6.76
C LEU A 65 -0.48 6.47 7.79
N GLY A 66 -0.06 5.25 7.43
CA GLY A 66 0.03 4.12 8.35
C GLY A 66 0.90 4.44 9.58
N ARG A 67 2.09 5.05 9.37
CA ARG A 67 2.95 5.50 10.48
C ARG A 67 2.29 6.57 11.35
N GLU A 68 1.57 7.51 10.77
CA GLU A 68 0.83 8.54 11.51
C GLU A 68 -0.34 7.98 12.31
N CYS A 69 -0.97 6.89 11.84
CA CYS A 69 -2.00 6.16 12.56
C CYS A 69 -1.40 5.37 13.73
N LEU A 70 -0.28 4.65 13.51
CA LEU A 70 0.43 3.93 14.58
C LEU A 70 0.81 4.86 15.75
N LYS A 71 1.34 6.05 15.45
CA LYS A 71 1.65 7.06 16.48
C LYS A 71 0.43 7.45 17.31
N ARG A 72 -0.73 7.58 16.69
CA ARG A 72 -2.00 7.95 17.36
C ARG A 72 -2.59 6.80 18.17
N LEU A 73 -2.34 5.58 17.74
CA LEU A 73 -2.69 4.36 18.47
C LEU A 73 -1.67 4.01 19.56
N HIS A 74 -0.61 4.80 19.73
CA HIS A 74 0.49 4.55 20.66
C HIS A 74 1.19 3.20 20.42
N LEU A 75 1.28 2.78 19.16
CA LEU A 75 1.94 1.55 18.72
C LEU A 75 3.32 1.84 18.13
N ASP A 76 4.28 0.96 18.43
CA ASP A 76 5.65 1.08 17.95
C ASP A 76 5.76 0.68 16.46
N VAL A 77 6.22 1.62 15.63
CA VAL A 77 6.43 1.42 14.19
C VAL A 77 7.49 0.36 13.88
N ALA A 78 8.36 0.00 14.82
CA ALA A 78 9.31 -1.09 14.66
C ALA A 78 8.69 -2.47 14.86
N ARG A 79 7.53 -2.55 15.52
CA ARG A 79 6.84 -3.81 15.86
C ARG A 79 5.55 -4.03 15.09
N TYR A 80 4.96 -2.97 14.56
CA TYR A 80 3.66 -3.00 13.91
C TYR A 80 3.70 -2.47 12.48
N GLY A 81 3.05 -3.20 11.57
CA GLY A 81 2.57 -2.66 10.31
C GLY A 81 1.20 -2.00 10.50
N CYS A 82 0.82 -1.09 9.60
CA CYS A 82 -0.49 -0.46 9.62
C CYS A 82 -0.99 -0.12 8.23
N LEU A 83 -2.21 -0.54 7.92
CA LEU A 83 -2.86 -0.31 6.63
C LEU A 83 -4.16 0.48 6.78
N PRO A 84 -4.30 1.61 6.08
CA PRO A 84 -5.54 2.37 6.04
C PRO A 84 -6.55 1.69 5.11
N MET A 85 -7.73 1.37 5.64
CA MET A 85 -8.77 0.65 4.92
C MET A 85 -9.91 1.60 4.52
N GLN A 86 -10.60 1.25 3.44
CA GLN A 86 -11.75 2.02 2.93
C GLN A 86 -12.92 2.11 3.92
N THR A 87 -13.09 1.07 4.75
CA THR A 87 -14.17 0.98 5.74
C THR A 87 -13.66 0.24 6.97
N SER A 88 -14.31 0.44 8.12
CA SER A 88 -14.07 -0.37 9.31
C SER A 88 -14.30 -1.86 9.06
N GLU A 89 -15.20 -2.20 8.13
CA GLU A 89 -15.50 -3.57 7.77
C GLU A 89 -14.36 -4.22 6.99
N ALA A 90 -13.75 -3.51 6.05
CA ALA A 90 -12.56 -3.99 5.35
C ALA A 90 -11.38 -4.22 6.32
N ALA A 91 -11.23 -3.37 7.34
CA ALA A 91 -10.22 -3.57 8.39
C ALA A 91 -10.50 -4.83 9.23
N ARG A 92 -11.76 -5.09 9.60
CA ARG A 92 -12.15 -6.33 10.30
C ARG A 92 -11.90 -7.57 9.43
N GLN A 93 -12.26 -7.52 8.15
CA GLN A 93 -12.01 -8.61 7.21
C GLN A 93 -10.51 -8.89 7.04
N CYS A 94 -9.67 -7.85 7.04
CA CYS A 94 -8.23 -8.01 7.01
C CYS A 94 -7.71 -8.74 8.26
N ARG A 95 -8.18 -8.36 9.45
CA ARG A 95 -7.86 -9.06 10.70
C ARG A 95 -8.28 -10.52 10.65
N ASP A 96 -9.50 -10.79 10.18
CA ASP A 96 -10.03 -12.15 10.11
C ASP A 96 -9.23 -13.00 9.10
N HIS A 97 -8.77 -12.40 8.00
CA HIS A 97 -7.86 -13.02 7.04
C HIS A 97 -6.50 -13.38 7.66
N ILE A 98 -5.87 -12.45 8.39
CA ILE A 98 -4.60 -12.68 9.10
C ILE A 98 -4.78 -13.81 10.13
N ASN A 99 -5.82 -13.74 10.95
CA ASN A 99 -6.13 -14.75 11.95
C ASN A 99 -6.33 -16.15 11.35
N LYS A 100 -7.03 -16.24 10.20
CA LYS A 100 -7.22 -17.51 9.48
C LYS A 100 -5.90 -18.09 8.99
N HIS A 101 -5.04 -17.26 8.40
CA HIS A 101 -3.72 -17.66 7.93
C HIS A 101 -2.82 -18.12 9.08
N ASN A 102 -2.82 -17.40 10.21
CA ASN A 102 -2.02 -17.75 11.38
C ASN A 102 -2.50 -19.05 12.03
N LYS A 103 -3.81 -19.30 12.09
CA LYS A 103 -4.34 -20.60 12.53
C LYS A 103 -3.83 -21.76 11.67
N GLN A 104 -3.85 -21.62 10.35
CA GLN A 104 -3.34 -22.66 9.44
C GLN A 104 -1.84 -22.91 9.63
N LYS A 105 -1.06 -21.85 9.86
CA LYS A 105 0.38 -21.97 10.14
C LYS A 105 0.66 -22.72 11.46
N HIS A 106 -0.17 -22.49 12.48
CA HIS A 106 -0.02 -23.08 13.82
C HIS A 106 -0.79 -24.40 14.02
N GLU A 107 -1.53 -24.92 13.04
CA GLU A 107 -2.06 -26.29 13.11
C GLU A 107 -0.93 -27.35 13.24
N HIS A 108 0.30 -27.00 12.83
CA HIS A 108 1.49 -27.82 12.98
C HIS A 108 2.40 -27.44 14.17
N GLU A 109 2.10 -26.35 14.90
CA GLU A 109 2.96 -25.80 15.95
C GLU A 109 2.09 -25.34 17.13
N HIS A 110 2.27 -25.90 18.33
CA HIS A 110 1.45 -25.63 19.55
C HIS A 110 1.59 -24.19 20.12
N VAL A 111 1.72 -23.18 19.26
CA VAL A 111 1.82 -21.77 19.60
C VAL A 111 0.44 -21.14 19.42
N ARG A 112 -0.08 -20.52 20.47
CA ARG A 112 -1.36 -19.79 20.38
C ARG A 112 -1.18 -18.64 19.38
N PRO A 113 -2.06 -18.48 18.38
CA PRO A 113 -1.99 -17.33 17.49
C PRO A 113 -2.21 -16.07 18.33
N ASP A 114 -1.27 -15.13 18.24
CA ASP A 114 -1.25 -13.89 19.03
C ASP A 114 -2.27 -12.87 18.46
N SER A 115 -3.52 -13.33 18.31
CA SER A 115 -4.64 -12.54 17.76
C SER A 115 -4.97 -11.30 18.58
N ASP A 116 -4.48 -11.23 19.82
CA ASP A 116 -4.66 -10.10 20.73
C ASP A 116 -3.81 -8.88 20.33
N ASN A 117 -2.86 -9.03 19.40
CA ASN A 117 -2.02 -7.93 18.94
C ASN A 117 -2.53 -7.23 17.67
N ILE A 118 -3.65 -7.65 17.08
CA ILE A 118 -4.21 -6.96 15.91
C ILE A 118 -5.24 -5.93 16.36
N VAL A 119 -4.96 -4.65 16.08
CA VAL A 119 -5.84 -3.52 16.40
C VAL A 119 -6.61 -3.10 15.15
N VAL A 120 -7.93 -3.04 15.26
CA VAL A 120 -8.80 -2.45 14.24
C VAL A 120 -9.48 -1.23 14.86
N ASP A 121 -9.25 -0.06 14.27
CA ASP A 121 -9.76 1.20 14.83
C ASP A 121 -10.07 2.23 13.75
N THR A 122 -10.68 3.34 14.15
CA THR A 122 -10.87 4.53 13.34
C THR A 122 -10.11 5.69 13.96
N VAL A 123 -9.03 6.10 13.30
CA VAL A 123 -8.17 7.18 13.74
C VAL A 123 -8.57 8.46 13.03
N THR A 124 -8.81 9.53 13.77
CA THR A 124 -9.08 10.84 13.16
C THR A 124 -7.78 11.56 12.80
N ILE A 125 -7.65 11.97 11.54
CA ILE A 125 -6.55 12.82 11.06
C ILE A 125 -7.16 14.11 10.53
N GLY A 126 -6.91 15.23 11.21
CA GLY A 126 -7.62 16.48 10.92
C GLY A 126 -9.11 16.32 11.19
N GLN A 127 -9.94 16.51 10.17
CA GLN A 127 -11.40 16.31 10.24
C GLN A 127 -11.88 14.96 9.66
N TYR A 128 -10.96 14.11 9.19
CA TYR A 128 -11.33 12.92 8.44
C TYR A 128 -11.11 11.66 9.28
N PRO A 129 -12.12 10.79 9.39
CA PRO A 129 -11.95 9.47 9.98
C PRO A 129 -11.17 8.56 9.01
N VAL A 130 -10.16 7.87 9.53
CA VAL A 130 -9.34 6.91 8.80
C VAL A 130 -9.52 5.55 9.47
N HIS A 131 -10.17 4.62 8.78
CA HIS A 131 -10.27 3.24 9.27
C HIS A 131 -8.93 2.54 9.06
N VAL A 132 -8.43 1.85 10.07
CA VAL A 132 -7.11 1.23 10.02
C VAL A 132 -7.12 -0.16 10.63
N ILE A 133 -6.17 -0.97 10.17
CA ILE A 133 -5.72 -2.17 10.87
C ILE A 133 -4.23 -2.00 11.18
N ALA A 134 -3.85 -2.19 12.44
CA ALA A 134 -2.48 -2.35 12.88
C ALA A 134 -2.26 -3.80 13.30
N TYR A 135 -1.14 -4.39 12.88
CA TYR A 135 -0.85 -5.82 13.04
C TYR A 135 0.65 -6.00 13.30
N PRO A 136 1.07 -7.09 13.96
CA PRO A 136 2.49 -7.40 14.16
C PRO A 136 3.25 -7.44 12.83
N ILE A 137 4.48 -6.90 12.78
CA ILE A 137 5.23 -6.74 11.53
C ILE A 137 5.49 -8.07 10.79
N GLU A 138 5.50 -9.19 11.51
CA GLU A 138 5.59 -10.54 10.97
C GLU A 138 4.40 -10.94 10.07
N ASP A 139 3.25 -10.30 10.26
CA ASP A 139 2.03 -10.53 9.47
C ASP A 139 1.96 -9.65 8.21
N ASP A 140 2.96 -8.81 7.95
CA ASP A 140 2.93 -7.82 6.87
C ASP A 140 2.70 -8.44 5.49
N ARG A 141 3.30 -9.61 5.21
CA ARG A 141 3.07 -10.32 3.95
C ARG A 141 1.60 -10.75 3.79
N THR A 142 0.98 -11.23 4.87
CA THR A 142 -0.41 -11.69 4.87
C THR A 142 -1.37 -10.50 4.75
N ALA A 143 -1.09 -9.42 5.48
CA ALA A 143 -1.83 -8.17 5.39
C ALA A 143 -1.72 -7.54 4.00
N LYS A 144 -0.53 -7.57 3.39
CA LYS A 144 -0.28 -7.14 2.01
C LYS A 144 -1.08 -7.96 1.00
N HIS A 145 -1.14 -9.27 1.17
CA HIS A 145 -1.94 -10.12 0.28
C HIS A 145 -3.43 -9.74 0.32
N PHE A 146 -3.98 -9.50 1.52
CA PHE A 146 -5.35 -8.99 1.65
C PHE A 146 -5.50 -7.62 0.98
N TRP A 147 -4.55 -6.71 1.21
CA TRP A 147 -4.52 -5.39 0.58
C TRP A 147 -4.58 -5.48 -0.94
N GLU A 148 -3.76 -6.32 -1.56
CA GLU A 148 -3.71 -6.53 -3.01
C GLU A 148 -5.08 -6.95 -3.59
N MET A 149 -5.86 -7.71 -2.81
CA MET A 149 -7.19 -8.18 -3.19
C MET A 149 -8.26 -7.08 -3.10
N VAL A 150 -8.20 -6.21 -2.09
CA VAL A 150 -9.26 -5.22 -1.81
C VAL A 150 -8.94 -3.79 -2.28
N ALA A 151 -7.68 -3.45 -2.54
CA ALA A 151 -7.22 -2.07 -2.79
C ALA A 151 -7.58 -1.50 -4.17
N ILE A 152 -8.45 -2.16 -4.95
CA ILE A 152 -9.00 -1.60 -6.21
C ILE A 152 -9.80 -0.30 -5.94
N LEU A 153 -10.34 -0.11 -4.74
CA LEU A 153 -11.24 1.01 -4.40
C LEU A 153 -10.58 2.19 -3.65
N LEU A 154 -9.26 2.15 -3.39
CA LEU A 154 -8.57 3.18 -2.62
C LEU A 154 -8.16 4.42 -3.44
N TYR A 155 -8.36 4.41 -4.76
CA TYR A 155 -7.86 5.48 -5.63
C TYR A 155 -8.54 6.85 -5.41
N PRO A 156 -9.88 6.95 -5.23
CA PRO A 156 -10.52 8.20 -4.84
C PRO A 156 -10.09 8.70 -3.45
N TRP A 157 -9.68 7.77 -2.58
CA TRP A 157 -9.28 8.06 -1.20
C TRP A 157 -7.83 8.52 -1.07
N LEU A 158 -6.92 8.03 -1.91
CA LEU A 158 -5.53 8.52 -1.97
C LEU A 158 -5.46 10.04 -2.20
N VAL A 159 -6.32 10.57 -3.08
CA VAL A 159 -6.43 12.03 -3.32
C VAL A 159 -6.94 12.79 -2.08
N LEU A 160 -7.84 12.19 -1.31
CA LEU A 160 -8.29 12.74 -0.02
C LEU A 160 -7.19 12.67 1.06
N TYR A 161 -6.41 11.59 1.07
CA TYR A 161 -5.28 11.40 1.99
C TYR A 161 -4.10 12.34 1.69
N GLU A 162 -3.88 12.73 0.44
CA GLU A 162 -2.89 13.76 0.12
C GLU A 162 -3.31 15.14 0.63
N ARG A 163 -4.58 15.53 0.47
CA ARG A 163 -5.09 16.78 1.07
C ARG A 163 -4.94 16.80 2.60
N LEU A 164 -5.02 15.63 3.22
CA LEU A 164 -4.85 15.42 4.66
C LEU A 164 -3.41 15.59 5.14
N ILE A 165 -2.44 15.03 4.41
CA ILE A 165 -1.01 15.12 4.75
C ILE A 165 -0.47 16.52 4.40
N ASP A 166 -0.81 17.05 3.22
CA ASP A 166 -0.35 18.38 2.78
C ASP A 166 -1.06 19.52 3.53
N GLY A 167 -2.29 19.28 4.03
CA GLY A 167 -3.00 20.19 4.92
C GLY A 167 -2.30 20.42 6.27
N LYS A 168 -1.54 19.42 6.77
CA LYS A 168 -0.66 19.60 7.94
C LYS A 168 0.59 20.44 7.60
N HIS A 169 1.07 20.40 6.36
CA HIS A 169 2.24 21.19 5.95
C HIS A 169 1.90 22.65 5.60
N ARG A 170 0.68 22.96 5.14
CA ARG A 170 0.24 24.35 4.90
C ARG A 170 -0.08 25.16 6.16
N LEU A 171 -0.34 24.51 7.31
CA LEU A 171 -0.65 25.21 8.56
C LEU A 171 0.58 25.63 9.39
N ARG A 172 1.81 25.47 8.87
CA ARG A 172 3.05 25.94 9.52
C ARG A 172 3.77 27.10 8.80
N MET A 173 3.09 27.79 7.88
CA MET A 173 3.63 29.00 7.22
C MET A 173 2.66 30.19 7.23
N LEU A 174 1.85 30.32 8.27
CA LEU A 174 1.18 31.58 8.62
C LEU A 174 1.02 31.63 10.14
N HIS A 175 2.07 32.05 10.83
CA HIS A 175 2.06 33.01 11.93
C HIS A 175 3.49 33.30 12.39
#